data_AF-A0A2D8XAB1-F1
#
_entry.id   AF-A0A2D8XAB1-F1
#
_cell.length_a   1.000
_cell.length_b   1.000
_cell.length_c   1.000
_cell.angle_alpha   90.00
_cell.angle_beta   90.00
_cell.angle_gamma   90.00
#
_symmetry.space_group_name_H-M   'P 1'
#
loop_
_entity.id
_entity.type
_entity.pdbx_description
1 polymer ?
#
loop_
_entity_poly.entity_id
_entity_poly.type
_entity_poly.pdbx_seq_one_letter_code
_entity_poly.pdbx_strand_id
1 'polypeptide(L)'
;MYNILHLEVFLSGRLDYGLPGLQETLPAALREALYDAAVSISFSDGQLIQARGDTDPSLTIVKSGAARLGQIGIDGSYAGMAVMGPDQFFGEFTIFGGLPREFDAFAVGPTVIAKISKTRFDRLLDKHQGIRTYFLAFLAQRLHAALTFVDDLRHLPLNAQVAKTINMMHQADGKNPTVKVTHEELAEILGVTRVSINKALRQLERRGLIVRAYGKIEIPSSANLDQWVRGQSRPNAAES
;
A
#
# COMPACT_ATOMS: atom_id res chain seq x y z
N MET A 1 1.17 -22.81 -8.31
CA MET A 1 2.24 -22.28 -7.44
C MET A 1 2.46 -20.84 -7.86
N TYR A 2 1.85 -19.88 -7.17
CA TYR A 2 2.02 -18.46 -7.48
C TYR A 2 3.41 -18.02 -7.02
N ASN A 3 4.18 -17.41 -7.93
CA ASN A 3 5.56 -17.02 -7.68
C ASN A 3 5.60 -15.88 -6.64
N ILE A 4 6.28 -16.10 -5.51
CA ILE A 4 6.30 -15.21 -4.34
C ILE A 4 6.89 -13.82 -4.69
N LEU A 5 7.84 -13.77 -5.63
CA LEU A 5 8.44 -12.54 -6.18
C LEU A 5 7.45 -11.64 -6.95
N HIS A 6 6.31 -12.16 -7.41
CA HIS A 6 5.27 -11.37 -8.09
C HIS A 6 4.33 -10.66 -7.09
N LEU A 7 4.04 -11.30 -5.94
CA LEU A 7 3.19 -10.73 -4.89
C LEU A 7 3.83 -9.55 -4.14
N GLU A 8 5.16 -9.49 -4.08
CA GLU A 8 5.91 -8.41 -3.42
C GLU A 8 5.69 -7.04 -4.08
N VAL A 9 5.50 -7.00 -5.40
CA VAL A 9 5.25 -5.74 -6.12
C VAL A 9 3.75 -5.44 -6.24
N PHE A 10 2.91 -6.48 -6.30
CA PHE A 10 1.45 -6.41 -6.38
C PHE A 10 0.80 -5.54 -5.28
N LEU A 11 1.39 -5.53 -4.09
CA LEU A 11 0.71 -5.08 -2.88
C LEU A 11 1.43 -3.92 -2.18
N SER A 12 2.61 -3.53 -2.68
CA SER A 12 3.32 -2.36 -2.19
C SER A 12 2.48 -1.10 -2.43
N GLY A 13 2.20 -0.35 -1.36
CA GLY A 13 1.45 0.89 -1.44
C GLY A 13 -0.06 0.76 -1.64
N ARG A 14 -0.66 -0.43 -1.57
CA ARG A 14 -2.14 -0.58 -1.68
C ARG A 14 -2.88 -0.22 -0.38
N LEU A 15 -2.28 -0.49 0.78
CA LEU A 15 -2.85 -0.09 2.08
C LEU A 15 -2.58 1.39 2.38
N ASP A 16 -1.40 1.86 2.01
CA ASP A 16 -0.93 3.21 2.30
C ASP A 16 -1.09 4.17 1.10
N TYR A 17 -1.63 3.73 -0.04
CA TYR A 17 -1.82 4.54 -1.26
C TYR A 17 -0.55 5.28 -1.73
N GLY A 18 0.61 4.64 -1.58
CA GLY A 18 1.91 5.25 -1.87
C GLY A 18 2.37 6.29 -0.84
N LEU A 19 1.76 6.34 0.35
CA LEU A 19 2.25 7.21 1.41
C LEU A 19 3.65 6.76 1.87
N PRO A 20 4.54 7.74 2.11
CA PRO A 20 5.92 7.45 2.50
C PRO A 20 6.00 6.80 3.89
N GLY A 21 6.96 5.87 4.06
CA GLY A 21 7.19 5.16 5.32
C GLY A 21 7.75 6.04 6.44
N LEU A 22 7.98 5.46 7.62
CA LEU A 22 8.46 6.20 8.80
C LEU A 22 9.78 6.94 8.55
N GLN A 23 10.69 6.36 7.77
CA GLN A 23 12.00 6.94 7.49
C GLN A 23 11.92 8.31 6.79
N GLU A 24 10.94 8.50 5.90
CA GLU A 24 10.81 9.70 5.09
C GLU A 24 10.00 10.79 5.78
N THR A 25 9.22 10.43 6.79
CA THR A 25 8.16 11.28 7.35
C THR A 25 8.31 11.57 8.83
N LEU A 26 9.05 10.74 9.57
CA LEU A 26 9.27 10.89 11.00
C LEU A 26 10.74 11.25 11.29
N PRO A 27 11.02 12.33 12.05
CA PRO A 27 12.37 12.70 12.43
C PRO A 27 13.12 11.54 13.11
N ALA A 28 14.41 11.40 12.79
CA ALA A 28 15.23 10.27 13.25
C ALA A 28 15.13 10.01 14.76
N ALA A 29 15.19 11.04 15.60
CA ALA A 29 15.09 10.90 17.06
C ALA A 29 13.75 10.28 17.52
N LEU A 30 12.65 10.60 16.85
CA LEU A 30 11.33 10.02 17.18
C LEU A 30 11.20 8.58 16.67
N ARG A 31 11.82 8.28 15.52
CA ARG A 31 11.90 6.93 14.99
C ARG A 31 12.73 6.01 15.87
N GLU A 32 13.90 6.46 16.36
CA GLU A 32 14.69 5.71 17.33
C GLU A 32 13.89 5.43 18.60
N ALA A 33 13.13 6.42 19.12
CA ALA A 33 12.27 6.22 20.28
C ALA A 33 11.19 5.14 20.07
N LEU A 34 10.63 5.00 18.85
CA LEU A 34 9.73 3.90 18.51
C LEU A 34 10.46 2.55 18.56
N TYR A 35 11.64 2.46 17.95
CA TYR A 35 12.42 1.23 17.92
C TYR A 35 12.93 0.80 19.31
N ASP A 36 13.33 1.75 20.15
CA ASP A 36 13.77 1.50 21.53
C ASP A 36 12.64 0.93 22.42
N ALA A 37 11.40 1.36 22.17
CA ALA A 37 10.23 0.84 22.89
C ALA A 37 9.77 -0.53 22.39
N ALA A 38 10.21 -0.95 21.21
CA ALA A 38 9.74 -2.17 20.55
C ALA A 38 10.41 -3.44 21.09
N VAL A 39 9.73 -4.57 20.90
CA VAL A 39 10.33 -5.90 20.98
C VAL A 39 10.57 -6.39 19.56
N SER A 40 11.80 -6.83 19.26
CA SER A 40 12.12 -7.41 17.95
C SER A 40 11.69 -8.88 17.92
N ILE A 41 10.96 -9.28 16.88
CA ILE A 41 10.48 -10.65 16.69
C ILE A 41 10.84 -11.09 15.26
N SER A 42 11.40 -12.28 15.13
CA SER A 42 11.83 -12.85 13.84
C SER A 42 10.87 -13.93 13.38
N PHE A 43 10.63 -13.96 12.07
CA PHE A 43 9.75 -14.91 11.39
C PHE A 43 10.45 -15.50 10.17
N SER A 44 10.26 -16.80 9.97
CA SER A 44 10.58 -17.51 8.72
C SER A 44 9.53 -17.21 7.66
N ASP A 45 9.87 -17.47 6.39
CA ASP A 45 8.96 -17.31 5.26
C ASP A 45 7.62 -18.01 5.49
N GLY A 46 6.52 -17.31 5.17
CA GLY A 46 5.15 -17.82 5.32
C GLY A 46 4.61 -17.92 6.74
N GLN A 47 5.40 -17.59 7.79
CA GLN A 47 4.89 -17.62 9.16
C GLN A 47 3.86 -16.51 9.42
N LEU A 48 2.84 -16.83 10.21
CA LEU A 48 1.81 -15.90 10.64
C LEU A 48 2.38 -14.92 11.68
N ILE A 49 2.24 -13.62 11.40
CA ILE A 49 2.65 -12.52 12.27
C ILE A 49 1.49 -12.07 13.17
N GLN A 50 0.29 -11.98 12.61
CA GLN A 50 -0.96 -11.68 13.33
C GLN A 50 -2.13 -12.38 12.61
N ALA A 51 -3.18 -12.74 13.35
CA ALA A 51 -4.43 -13.23 12.77
C ALA A 51 -5.48 -12.12 12.69
N ARG A 52 -6.34 -12.19 11.67
CA ARG A 52 -7.55 -11.37 11.61
C ARG A 52 -8.43 -11.64 12.84
N GLY A 53 -9.03 -10.58 13.38
CA GLY A 53 -9.88 -10.66 14.57
C GLY A 53 -9.12 -10.64 15.89
N ASP A 54 -7.79 -10.77 15.88
CA ASP A 54 -6.98 -10.62 17.09
C ASP A 54 -7.22 -9.24 17.72
N THR A 55 -7.37 -9.24 19.05
CA THR A 55 -7.67 -8.03 19.82
C THR A 55 -6.46 -7.52 20.60
N ASP A 56 -5.27 -8.15 20.46
CA ASP A 56 -4.03 -7.72 21.10
C ASP A 56 -3.56 -6.35 20.54
N PRO A 57 -3.71 -5.25 21.30
CA PRO A 57 -3.45 -3.91 20.80
C PRO A 57 -1.95 -3.64 20.72
N SER A 58 -1.44 -3.53 19.50
CA SER A 58 -0.03 -3.25 19.26
C SER A 58 0.23 -2.66 17.89
N LEU A 59 1.27 -1.84 17.81
CA LEU A 59 1.82 -1.38 16.55
C LEU A 59 2.94 -2.33 16.11
N THR A 60 2.94 -2.70 14.83
CA THR A 60 3.99 -3.51 14.22
C THR A 60 4.68 -2.69 13.15
N ILE A 61 6.01 -2.59 13.21
CA ILE A 61 6.85 -1.95 12.20
C ILE A 61 7.73 -3.04 11.57
N VAL A 62 7.82 -3.10 10.25
CA VAL A 62 8.74 -4.04 9.58
C VAL A 62 10.15 -3.45 9.64
N LYS A 63 11.10 -4.18 10.25
CA LYS A 63 12.51 -3.77 10.32
C LYS A 63 13.31 -4.26 9.11
N SER A 64 13.06 -5.50 8.69
CA SER A 64 13.69 -6.12 7.53
C SER A 64 12.80 -7.24 6.99
N GLY A 65 12.94 -7.56 5.71
CA GLY A 65 12.03 -8.48 5.02
C GLY A 65 10.72 -7.77 4.65
N ALA A 66 9.63 -8.53 4.61
CA ALA A 66 8.32 -7.99 4.25
C ALA A 66 7.16 -8.75 4.92
N ALA A 67 6.04 -8.07 5.12
CA ALA A 67 4.82 -8.66 5.65
C ALA A 67 3.66 -8.48 4.66
N ARG A 68 3.04 -9.58 4.24
CA ARG A 68 1.87 -9.58 3.35
C ARG A 68 0.58 -9.60 4.17
N LEU A 69 -0.23 -8.55 4.03
CA LEU A 69 -1.55 -8.39 4.62
C LEU A 69 -2.64 -8.79 3.65
N GLY A 70 -3.70 -9.41 4.16
CA GLY A 70 -4.84 -9.85 3.37
C GLY A 70 -5.83 -10.66 4.18
N GLN A 71 -6.75 -11.31 3.50
CA GLN A 71 -7.75 -12.16 4.12
C GLN A 71 -7.75 -13.54 3.46
N ILE A 72 -7.93 -14.58 4.26
CA ILE A 72 -8.24 -15.91 3.74
C ILE A 72 -9.76 -16.00 3.54
N GLY A 73 -10.19 -16.27 2.31
CA GLY A 73 -11.58 -16.50 1.93
C GLY A 73 -12.11 -17.84 2.45
N ILE A 74 -13.44 -18.00 2.40
CA ILE A 74 -14.11 -19.24 2.85
C ILE A 74 -13.64 -20.46 2.05
N ASP A 75 -13.26 -20.26 0.79
CA ASP A 75 -12.70 -21.27 -0.11
C ASP A 75 -11.20 -21.56 0.13
N GLY A 76 -10.59 -20.91 1.14
CA GLY A 76 -9.17 -21.02 1.45
C GLY A 76 -8.26 -20.20 0.52
N SER A 77 -8.82 -19.45 -0.44
CA SER A 77 -8.04 -18.55 -1.28
C SER A 77 -7.55 -17.34 -0.47
N TYR A 78 -6.36 -16.83 -0.77
CA TYR A 78 -5.86 -15.62 -0.12
C TYR A 78 -6.12 -14.40 -0.99
N ALA A 79 -6.88 -13.44 -0.47
CA ALA A 79 -7.10 -12.14 -1.06
C ALA A 79 -6.11 -11.12 -0.45
N GLY A 80 -5.08 -10.77 -1.21
CA GLY A 80 -4.05 -9.82 -0.76
C GLY A 80 -4.54 -8.38 -0.69
N MET A 81 -4.25 -7.72 0.42
CA MET A 81 -4.52 -6.30 0.66
C MET A 81 -3.26 -5.45 0.48
N ALA A 82 -2.13 -5.82 1.09
CA ALA A 82 -0.90 -5.03 1.00
C ALA A 82 0.35 -5.85 1.34
N VAL A 83 1.52 -5.34 0.97
CA VAL A 83 2.83 -5.85 1.41
C VAL A 83 3.55 -4.67 2.03
N MET A 84 3.97 -4.87 3.27
CA MET A 84 4.65 -3.88 4.09
C MET A 84 6.14 -4.23 4.08
N GLY A 85 6.94 -3.36 3.50
CA GLY A 85 8.39 -3.41 3.53
C GLY A 85 8.97 -2.68 4.75
N PRO A 86 10.30 -2.57 4.82
CA PRO A 86 10.99 -1.88 5.89
C PRO A 86 10.45 -0.47 6.15
N ASP A 87 10.40 -0.07 7.43
CA ASP A 87 9.89 1.21 7.94
C ASP A 87 8.39 1.48 7.69
N GLN A 88 7.67 0.55 7.09
CA GLN A 88 6.21 0.59 7.05
C GLN A 88 5.62 -0.10 8.29
N PHE A 89 4.42 0.34 8.70
CA PHE A 89 3.79 -0.14 9.93
C PHE A 89 2.31 -0.47 9.75
N PHE A 90 1.81 -1.33 10.63
CA PHE A 90 0.40 -1.70 10.71
C PHE A 90 -0.02 -2.00 12.16
N GLY A 91 -1.32 -1.98 12.43
CA GLY A 91 -1.89 -2.19 13.77
C GLY A 91 -2.47 -0.93 14.41
N GLU A 92 -2.39 0.19 13.71
CA GLU A 92 -2.97 1.49 14.04
C GLU A 92 -4.46 1.39 14.41
N PHE A 93 -5.23 0.52 13.75
CA PHE A 93 -6.65 0.31 14.07
C PHE A 93 -6.86 -0.23 15.49
N THR A 94 -5.97 -1.10 15.97
CA THR A 94 -6.06 -1.66 17.32
C THR A 94 -5.69 -0.63 18.39
N ILE A 95 -4.61 0.13 18.17
CA ILE A 95 -4.07 1.03 19.19
C ILE A 95 -4.82 2.37 19.29
N PHE A 96 -5.34 2.88 18.17
CA PHE A 96 -6.08 4.15 18.12
C PHE A 96 -7.60 3.94 18.08
N GLY A 97 -8.07 2.96 17.30
CA GLY A 97 -9.50 2.71 17.10
C GLY A 97 -10.11 1.72 18.10
N GLY A 98 -9.30 0.96 18.83
CA GLY A 98 -9.79 -0.16 19.65
C GLY A 98 -10.48 -1.26 18.82
N LEU A 99 -10.19 -1.31 17.51
CA LEU A 99 -10.78 -2.27 16.58
C LEU A 99 -9.90 -3.53 16.50
N PRO A 100 -10.48 -4.71 16.21
CA PRO A 100 -9.69 -5.92 15.97
C PRO A 100 -8.74 -5.78 14.77
N ARG A 101 -7.79 -6.71 14.62
CA ARG A 101 -7.00 -6.82 13.39
C ARG A 101 -7.91 -7.07 12.19
N GLU A 102 -7.82 -6.20 11.19
CA GLU A 102 -8.64 -6.31 9.96
C GLU A 102 -8.12 -7.39 9.00
N PHE A 103 -6.81 -7.67 9.03
CA PHE A 103 -6.13 -8.54 8.10
C PHE A 103 -5.23 -9.55 8.82
N ASP A 104 -5.11 -10.74 8.24
CA ASP A 104 -4.00 -11.63 8.53
C ASP A 104 -2.71 -11.00 7.99
N ALA A 105 -1.59 -11.17 8.70
CA ALA A 105 -0.27 -10.80 8.18
C ALA A 105 0.67 -11.99 8.20
N PHE A 106 1.33 -12.25 7.06
CA PHE A 106 2.29 -13.34 6.91
C PHE A 106 3.66 -12.79 6.51
N ALA A 107 4.73 -13.34 7.06
CA ALA A 107 6.10 -13.03 6.63
C ALA A 107 6.32 -13.46 5.17
N VAL A 108 7.05 -12.64 4.41
CA VAL A 108 7.51 -12.93 3.05
C VAL A 108 9.03 -12.95 3.09
N GLY A 109 9.59 -14.15 2.95
CA GLY A 109 11.00 -14.40 3.27
C GLY A 109 11.33 -14.22 4.76
N PRO A 110 12.61 -14.34 5.14
CA PRO A 110 13.08 -14.01 6.48
C PRO A 110 12.72 -12.57 6.85
N THR A 111 11.89 -12.40 7.88
CA THR A 111 11.30 -11.11 8.25
C THR A 111 11.52 -10.82 9.73
N VAL A 112 11.89 -9.58 10.05
CA VAL A 112 12.01 -9.10 11.42
C VAL A 112 11.08 -7.91 11.60
N ILE A 113 10.26 -7.95 12.65
CA ILE A 113 9.38 -6.84 13.03
C ILE A 113 9.82 -6.23 14.36
N ALA A 114 9.49 -4.96 14.56
CA ALA A 114 9.42 -4.27 15.83
C ALA A 114 7.96 -4.20 16.28
N LYS A 115 7.61 -4.91 17.36
CA LYS A 115 6.27 -4.89 17.95
C LYS A 115 6.25 -3.99 19.18
N ILE A 116 5.36 -3.00 19.20
CA ILE A 116 5.17 -2.05 20.32
C ILE A 116 3.78 -2.31 20.91
N SER A 117 3.71 -2.77 22.16
CA SER A 117 2.42 -2.92 22.84
C SER A 117 1.75 -1.57 23.07
N LYS A 118 0.42 -1.54 23.16
CA LYS A 118 -0.32 -0.31 23.43
C LYS A 118 0.19 0.45 24.65
N THR A 119 0.47 -0.23 25.76
CA THR A 119 0.99 0.42 26.97
C THR A 119 2.34 1.13 26.72
N ARG A 120 3.23 0.54 25.91
CA ARG A 120 4.51 1.18 25.56
C ARG A 120 4.30 2.34 24.59
N PHE A 121 3.40 2.16 23.63
CA PHE A 121 3.05 3.19 22.66
C PHE A 121 2.42 4.42 23.33
N ASP A 122 1.48 4.23 24.26
CA ASP A 122 0.85 5.31 25.00
C ASP A 122 1.89 6.13 25.79
N ARG A 123 2.88 5.48 26.43
CA ARG A 123 4.00 6.17 27.09
C ARG A 123 4.87 6.99 26.12
N LEU A 124 5.05 6.51 24.89
CA LEU A 124 5.76 7.27 23.86
C LEU A 124 4.98 8.53 23.47
N LEU A 125 3.66 8.43 23.33
CA LEU A 125 2.81 9.58 23.01
C LEU A 125 2.84 10.65 24.12
N ASP A 126 2.94 10.23 25.38
CA ASP A 126 3.05 11.15 26.53
C ASP A 126 4.40 11.87 26.56
N LYS A 127 5.49 11.16 26.22
CA LYS A 127 6.85 11.70 26.24
C LYS A 127 7.20 12.51 24.99
N HIS A 128 6.64 12.14 23.84
CA HIS A 128 7.02 12.68 22.53
C HIS A 128 5.78 13.14 21.75
N GLN A 129 5.35 14.38 21.97
CA GLN A 129 4.20 14.96 21.28
C GLN A 129 4.31 14.90 19.75
N GLY A 130 5.53 14.97 19.20
CA GLY A 130 5.77 14.84 17.76
C GLY A 130 5.30 13.49 17.17
N ILE A 131 5.32 12.40 17.94
CA ILE A 131 4.79 11.10 17.49
C ILE A 131 3.27 11.18 17.33
N ARG A 132 2.56 11.83 18.27
CA ARG A 132 1.11 12.04 18.17
C ARG A 132 0.74 12.84 16.93
N THR A 133 1.41 13.97 16.71
CA THR A 133 1.17 14.82 15.53
C THR A 133 1.43 14.07 14.24
N TYR A 134 2.50 13.27 14.19
CA TYR A 134 2.82 12.43 13.04
C TYR A 134 1.69 11.44 12.72
N PHE A 135 1.27 10.61 13.68
CA PHE A 135 0.22 9.61 13.44
C PHE A 135 -1.11 10.25 13.05
N LEU A 136 -1.46 11.40 13.64
CA LEU A 136 -2.68 12.12 13.25
C LEU A 136 -2.62 12.57 11.78
N ALA A 137 -1.50 13.18 11.37
CA ALA A 137 -1.31 13.60 9.99
C ALA A 137 -1.31 12.41 9.02
N PHE A 138 -0.59 11.33 9.36
CA PHE A 138 -0.55 10.11 8.56
C PHE A 138 -1.94 9.48 8.38
N LEU A 139 -2.70 9.34 9.46
CA LEU A 139 -4.07 8.78 9.39
C LEU A 139 -5.01 9.66 8.57
N ALA A 140 -4.89 10.99 8.68
CA ALA A 140 -5.68 11.92 7.87
C ALA A 140 -5.33 11.82 6.38
N GLN A 141 -4.04 11.72 6.04
CA GLN A 141 -3.57 11.51 4.68
C GLN A 141 -4.05 10.17 4.11
N ARG A 142 -3.98 9.10 4.90
CA ARG A 142 -4.43 7.76 4.49
C ARG A 142 -5.94 7.71 4.28
N LEU A 143 -6.71 8.36 5.14
CA LEU A 143 -8.16 8.53 4.96
C LEU A 143 -8.48 9.32 3.68
N HIS A 144 -7.77 10.43 3.45
CA HIS A 144 -7.95 11.23 2.24
C HIS A 144 -7.63 10.42 0.97
N ALA A 145 -6.54 9.65 0.97
CA ALA A 145 -6.17 8.80 -0.16
C ALA A 145 -7.21 7.69 -0.41
N ALA A 146 -7.71 7.05 0.65
CA ALA A 146 -8.78 6.05 0.54
C ALA A 146 -10.07 6.63 -0.06
N LEU A 147 -10.50 7.81 0.42
CA LEU A 147 -11.68 8.48 -0.12
C LEU A 147 -11.48 8.92 -1.58
N THR A 148 -10.29 9.41 -1.92
CA THR A 148 -9.92 9.76 -3.31
C THR A 148 -9.99 8.53 -4.22
N PHE A 149 -9.48 7.39 -3.76
CA PHE A 149 -9.57 6.14 -4.52
C PHE A 149 -11.02 5.71 -4.76
N VAL A 150 -11.88 5.79 -3.75
CA VAL A 150 -13.31 5.52 -3.90
C VAL A 150 -13.97 6.48 -4.90
N ASP A 151 -13.59 7.76 -4.88
CA ASP A 151 -14.09 8.75 -5.83
C ASP A 151 -13.65 8.46 -7.28
N ASP A 152 -12.38 8.09 -7.46
CA ASP A 152 -11.82 7.71 -8.76
C ASP A 152 -12.57 6.52 -9.38
N LEU A 153 -12.90 5.50 -8.58
CA LEU A 153 -13.65 4.34 -9.06
C LEU A 153 -15.03 4.72 -9.61
N ARG A 154 -15.62 5.81 -9.12
CA ARG A 154 -16.95 6.29 -9.53
C ARG A 154 -16.90 7.21 -10.74
N HIS A 155 -15.88 8.07 -10.83
CA HIS A 155 -15.87 9.19 -11.79
C HIS A 155 -14.84 9.07 -12.90
N LEU A 156 -13.75 8.31 -12.71
CA LEU A 156 -12.75 8.15 -13.76
C LEU A 156 -13.09 6.98 -14.69
N PRO A 157 -12.87 7.12 -16.01
CA PRO A 157 -12.90 5.97 -16.91
C PRO A 157 -11.77 5.00 -16.56
N LEU A 158 -11.96 3.70 -16.83
CA LEU A 158 -11.02 2.64 -16.41
C LEU A 158 -9.56 2.88 -16.87
N ASN A 159 -9.35 3.44 -18.06
CA ASN A 159 -8.00 3.76 -18.53
C ASN A 159 -7.32 4.84 -17.68
N ALA A 160 -8.07 5.80 -17.16
CA ALA A 160 -7.60 6.82 -16.22
C ALA A 160 -7.35 6.22 -14.83
N GLN A 161 -8.21 5.33 -14.37
CA GLN A 161 -7.98 4.57 -13.12
C GLN A 161 -6.68 3.76 -13.22
N VAL A 162 -6.49 3.00 -14.29
CA VAL A 162 -5.24 2.23 -14.53
C VAL A 162 -4.02 3.15 -14.56
N ALA A 163 -4.09 4.27 -15.30
CA ALA A 163 -3.00 5.24 -15.38
C ALA A 163 -2.65 5.82 -13.99
N LYS A 164 -3.65 6.20 -13.20
CA LYS A 164 -3.45 6.74 -11.86
C LYS A 164 -2.80 5.71 -10.93
N THR A 165 -3.28 4.46 -10.96
CA THR A 165 -2.75 3.36 -10.14
C THR A 165 -1.29 3.05 -10.47
N ILE A 166 -0.93 2.89 -11.74
CA ILE A 166 0.48 2.61 -12.11
C ILE A 166 1.38 3.82 -11.80
N ASN A 167 0.87 5.05 -11.93
CA ASN A 167 1.65 6.24 -11.59
C ASN A 167 1.92 6.33 -10.09
N MET A 168 0.93 6.01 -9.25
CA MET A 168 1.09 5.92 -7.80
C MET A 168 2.15 4.88 -7.42
N MET A 169 2.11 3.69 -8.01
CA MET A 169 3.13 2.65 -7.78
C MET A 169 4.53 3.09 -8.19
N HIS A 170 4.65 3.77 -9.33
CA HIS A 170 5.93 4.31 -9.81
C HIS A 170 6.51 5.34 -8.84
N GLN A 171 5.68 6.26 -8.33
CA GLN A 171 6.10 7.27 -7.38
C GLN A 171 6.54 6.67 -6.04
N ALA A 172 5.87 5.59 -5.60
CA ALA A 172 6.25 4.88 -4.37
C ALA A 172 7.59 4.13 -4.49
N ASP A 173 7.95 3.61 -5.67
CA ASP A 173 9.24 2.93 -5.88
C ASP A 173 10.40 3.94 -5.98
N GLY A 174 10.13 5.16 -6.48
CA GLY A 174 11.01 6.34 -6.44
C GLY A 174 12.34 6.26 -7.21
N LYS A 175 12.77 5.06 -7.61
CA LYS A 175 14.10 4.75 -8.16
C LYS A 175 14.07 4.06 -9.51
N ASN A 176 12.91 3.55 -9.93
CA ASN A 176 12.80 2.65 -11.08
C ASN A 176 11.92 3.26 -12.17
N PRO A 177 12.38 3.32 -13.44
CA PRO A 177 11.57 3.85 -14.55
C PRO A 177 10.39 2.92 -14.90
N THR A 178 10.36 1.71 -14.32
CA THR A 178 9.35 0.70 -14.58
C THR A 178 8.62 0.28 -13.32
N VAL A 179 7.31 0.15 -13.42
CA VAL A 179 6.46 -0.52 -12.44
C VAL A 179 6.41 -2.00 -12.80
N LYS A 180 6.80 -2.89 -11.87
CA LYS A 180 6.60 -4.34 -12.07
C LYS A 180 5.18 -4.68 -11.63
N VAL A 181 4.26 -4.83 -12.58
CA VAL A 181 2.87 -5.20 -12.27
C VAL A 181 2.29 -6.01 -13.42
N THR A 182 1.53 -7.04 -13.09
CA THR A 182 0.83 -7.88 -14.07
C THR A 182 -0.58 -7.36 -14.37
N HIS A 183 -1.18 -7.82 -15.46
CA HIS A 183 -2.55 -7.44 -15.78
C HIS A 183 -3.58 -8.07 -14.83
N GLU A 184 -3.25 -9.22 -14.23
CA GLU A 184 -4.11 -9.88 -13.23
C GLU A 184 -4.12 -9.05 -11.94
N GLU A 185 -2.94 -8.59 -11.52
CA GLU A 185 -2.76 -7.73 -10.37
C GLU A 185 -3.53 -6.40 -10.50
N LEU A 186 -3.43 -5.73 -11.65
CA LEU A 186 -4.23 -4.52 -11.90
C LEU A 186 -5.74 -4.80 -11.91
N ALA A 187 -6.16 -5.98 -12.36
CA ALA A 187 -7.55 -6.41 -12.38
C ALA A 187 -8.08 -6.61 -10.94
N GLU A 188 -7.30 -7.26 -10.08
CA GLU A 188 -7.62 -7.45 -8.67
C GLU A 188 -7.61 -6.13 -7.86
N ILE A 189 -6.75 -5.18 -8.21
CA ILE A 189 -6.71 -3.86 -7.57
C ILE A 189 -7.95 -3.05 -7.91
N LEU A 190 -8.31 -3.01 -9.19
CA LEU A 190 -9.41 -2.18 -9.70
C LEU A 190 -10.76 -2.90 -9.70
N GLY A 191 -10.81 -4.17 -9.29
CA GLY A 191 -12.04 -4.96 -9.25
C GLY A 191 -12.66 -5.19 -10.64
N VAL A 192 -11.83 -5.37 -11.67
CA VAL A 192 -12.29 -5.55 -13.06
C VAL A 192 -11.65 -6.78 -13.71
N THR A 193 -12.13 -7.18 -14.89
CA THR A 193 -11.53 -8.32 -15.60
C THR A 193 -10.15 -7.98 -16.18
N ARG A 194 -9.27 -8.99 -16.28
CA ARG A 194 -7.99 -8.88 -17.01
C ARG A 194 -8.15 -8.41 -18.46
N VAL A 195 -9.26 -8.76 -19.11
CA VAL A 195 -9.59 -8.30 -20.48
C VAL A 195 -9.79 -6.79 -20.50
N SER A 196 -10.52 -6.24 -19.53
CA SER A 196 -10.74 -4.80 -19.37
C SER A 196 -9.42 -4.06 -19.11
N ILE A 197 -8.56 -4.59 -18.25
CA ILE A 197 -7.21 -4.05 -18.02
C ILE A 197 -6.38 -4.03 -19.30
N ASN A 198 -6.36 -5.13 -20.06
CA ASN A 198 -5.60 -5.20 -21.31
C ASN A 198 -6.11 -4.14 -22.32
N LYS A 199 -7.43 -3.96 -22.42
CA LYS A 199 -8.03 -2.91 -23.26
C LYS A 199 -7.62 -1.51 -22.80
N ALA A 200 -7.63 -1.23 -21.50
CA ALA A 200 -7.20 0.05 -20.93
C ALA A 200 -5.71 0.33 -21.20
N LEU A 201 -4.83 -0.64 -20.93
CA LEU A 201 -3.39 -0.50 -21.18
C LEU A 201 -3.07 -0.27 -22.66
N ARG A 202 -3.77 -0.95 -23.59
CA ARG A 202 -3.62 -0.68 -25.04
C ARG A 202 -3.99 0.76 -25.41
N GLN A 203 -4.99 1.36 -24.75
CA GLN A 203 -5.37 2.76 -25.02
C GLN A 203 -4.30 3.73 -24.52
N LEU A 204 -3.69 3.46 -23.37
CA LEU A 204 -2.60 4.27 -22.82
C LEU A 204 -1.34 4.17 -23.69
N GLU A 205 -0.97 2.96 -24.10
CA GLU A 205 0.20 2.72 -24.97
C GLU A 205 0.04 3.39 -26.34
N ARG A 206 -1.14 3.32 -26.96
CA ARG A 206 -1.43 4.03 -28.23
C ARG A 206 -1.28 5.54 -28.14
N ARG A 207 -1.41 6.12 -26.95
CA ARG A 207 -1.21 7.55 -26.67
C ARG A 207 0.23 7.89 -26.31
N GLY A 208 1.13 6.90 -26.26
CA GLY A 208 2.51 7.09 -25.82
C GLY A 208 2.67 7.39 -24.33
N LEU A 209 1.63 7.14 -23.53
CA LEU A 209 1.64 7.44 -22.09
C LEU A 209 2.37 6.37 -21.27
N ILE A 210 2.49 5.16 -21.82
CA ILE A 210 3.19 4.02 -21.22
C ILE A 210 3.86 3.19 -22.32
N VAL A 211 4.86 2.40 -21.92
CA VAL A 211 5.41 1.32 -22.75
C VAL A 211 5.26 0.00 -21.99
N ARG A 212 4.73 -1.03 -22.65
CA ARG A 212 4.49 -2.33 -22.03
C ARG A 212 5.67 -3.28 -22.28
N ALA A 213 6.07 -3.99 -21.24
CA ALA A 213 7.02 -5.10 -21.30
C ALA A 213 6.48 -6.30 -20.51
N TYR A 214 7.14 -7.46 -20.60
CA TYR A 214 6.70 -8.64 -19.87
C TYR A 214 6.80 -8.41 -18.35
N GLY A 215 5.65 -8.42 -17.67
CA GLY A 215 5.53 -8.21 -16.22
C GLY A 215 5.92 -6.80 -15.75
N LYS A 216 6.07 -5.83 -16.66
CA LYS A 216 6.51 -4.47 -16.38
C LYS A 216 5.82 -3.44 -17.25
N ILE A 217 5.60 -2.25 -16.69
CA ILE A 217 5.09 -1.07 -17.40
C ILE A 217 6.07 0.07 -17.18
N GLU A 218 6.63 0.60 -18.25
CA GLU A 218 7.47 1.80 -18.22
C GLU A 218 6.58 3.04 -18.35
N ILE A 219 6.91 4.07 -17.57
CA ILE A 219 6.22 5.36 -17.57
C ILE A 219 7.20 6.41 -18.09
N PRO A 220 7.15 6.79 -19.39
CA PRO A 220 8.12 7.72 -19.97
C PRO A 220 8.15 9.09 -19.29
N SER A 221 7.00 9.56 -18.80
CA SER A 221 6.89 10.78 -18.01
C SER A 221 5.72 10.68 -17.05
N SER A 222 6.03 10.56 -15.76
CA SER A 222 5.01 10.55 -14.70
C SER A 222 4.20 11.85 -14.68
N ALA A 223 4.84 12.99 -14.95
CA ALA A 223 4.17 14.28 -15.02
C ALA A 223 3.12 14.33 -16.16
N ASN A 224 3.46 13.81 -17.34
CA ASN A 224 2.53 13.76 -18.48
C ASN A 224 1.36 12.81 -18.21
N LEU A 225 1.64 11.66 -17.58
CA LEU A 225 0.62 10.69 -17.20
C LEU A 225 -0.36 11.30 -16.19
N ASP A 226 0.15 11.99 -15.16
CA ASP A 226 -0.67 12.67 -14.16
C ASP A 226 -1.51 13.81 -14.76
N GLN A 227 -0.92 14.61 -15.64
CA GLN A 227 -1.65 15.67 -16.35
C GLN A 227 -2.79 15.10 -17.20
N TRP A 228 -2.55 13.99 -17.90
CA TRP A 228 -3.57 13.32 -18.69
C TRP A 228 -4.72 12.80 -17.81
N VAL A 229 -4.41 12.16 -16.67
CA VAL A 229 -5.40 11.67 -15.69
C VAL A 229 -6.28 12.82 -15.19
N ARG A 230 -5.69 13.95 -14.79
CA ARG A 230 -6.44 15.14 -14.34
C ARG A 230 -7.40 15.67 -15.42
N GLY A 231 -7.03 15.52 -16.69
CA GLY A 231 -7.89 15.86 -17.82
C GLY A 231 -9.12 14.96 -17.97
N GLN A 232 -9.12 13.76 -17.39
CA GLN A 232 -10.24 12.82 -17.42
C GLN A 232 -11.26 13.05 -16.30
N SER A 233 -10.90 13.83 -15.27
CA SER A 233 -11.78 14.15 -14.13
C SER A 233 -12.81 15.24 -14.42
N ARG A 234 -12.73 15.92 -15.57
CA ARG A 234 -13.74 16.91 -15.98
C ARG A 234 -14.87 16.17 -16.69
N PRO A 235 -16.15 16.42 -16.32
CA PRO A 235 -17.25 15.95 -17.14
C PRO A 235 -17.05 16.47 -18.56
N ASN A 236 -17.36 15.64 -19.56
CA ASN A 236 -17.65 16.12 -20.90
C ASN A 236 -18.76 17.18 -20.78
N ALA A 237 -18.39 18.46 -20.62
CA ALA A 237 -19.28 19.61 -20.82
C ALA A 237 -19.45 19.89 -22.33
N ALA A 238 -19.46 18.83 -23.13
CA ALA A 238 -19.52 18.86 -24.57
C ALA A 238 -20.23 17.59 -25.05
N GLU A 239 -21.50 17.46 -24.65
CA GLU A 239 -22.51 16.70 -25.39
C GLU A 239 -23.88 17.18 -24.91
N SER A 240 -24.32 18.26 -25.58
CA SER A 240 -25.69 18.69 -25.91
C SER A 240 -26.79 18.60 -24.86
#